data_AF-A0A2A3HJR3-F1
#
_entry.id   AF-A0A2A3HJR3-F1
#
_cell.length_a   1.000
_cell.length_b   1.000
_cell.length_c   1.000
_cell.angle_alpha   90.00
_cell.angle_beta   90.00
_cell.angle_gamma   90.00
#
_symmetry.space_group_name_H-M   'P 1'
#
loop_
_entity.id
_entity.type
_entity.pdbx_description
1 polymer ?
#
loop_
_entity_poly.entity_id
_entity_poly.type
_entity_poly.pdbx_seq_one_letter_code
_entity_poly.pdbx_strand_id
1 'polypeptide(L)'
;MLERLREKRNVPNFPGDYNDLIKGRYIVNTYKKESAENDCEDIFDEETFINDMKEILYENIKESNLIKAIANIAQKANCESVITYNYDDLIEKELGEKCQSITQKTRCIDKNVLPVYHVHGFISKDGDSSPIVLGEKEYHKIYQEPYNWGNIEQLHALNRNVCFFIGLSMNDPNLRRLIDGSNEDGGGKTVHYVFLREKNKNKEMTEKIMESMGVNCVWYKEHEDLPEMLNDLMNYDDDEICDFDMDELIL
;
A
#
# COMPACT_ATOMS: atom_id res chain seq x y z
N MET A 1 13.95 0.87 -0.59
CA MET A 1 14.07 -0.57 -0.85
C MET A 1 14.97 -0.87 -2.04
N LEU A 2 14.62 -0.44 -3.27
CA LEU A 2 15.39 -0.73 -4.49
C LEU A 2 16.88 -0.33 -4.38
N GLU A 3 17.17 0.84 -3.81
CA GLU A 3 18.55 1.30 -3.58
C GLU A 3 19.35 0.35 -2.67
N ARG A 4 18.72 -0.17 -1.60
CA ARG A 4 19.36 -1.12 -0.68
C ARG A 4 19.61 -2.47 -1.34
N LEU A 5 18.66 -2.95 -2.16
CA LEU A 5 18.86 -4.18 -2.95
C LEU A 5 19.99 -4.01 -3.97
N ARG A 6 20.07 -2.84 -4.61
CA ARG A 6 21.16 -2.50 -5.54
C ARG A 6 22.51 -2.58 -4.84
N GLU A 7 22.65 -1.91 -3.70
CA GLU A 7 23.88 -1.91 -2.90
C GLU A 7 24.26 -3.32 -2.46
N LYS A 8 23.29 -4.10 -1.95
CA LYS A 8 23.52 -5.47 -1.49
C LYS A 8 24.05 -6.40 -2.58
N ARG A 9 23.56 -6.23 -3.82
CA ARG A 9 23.99 -7.01 -4.99
C ARG A 9 25.16 -6.38 -5.76
N ASN A 10 25.77 -5.32 -5.24
CA ASN A 10 26.85 -4.57 -5.88
C ASN A 10 26.50 -4.13 -7.32
N VAL A 11 25.23 -3.79 -7.53
CA VAL A 11 24.73 -3.34 -8.82
C VAL A 11 25.16 -1.89 -9.03
N PRO A 12 25.72 -1.52 -10.21
CA PRO A 12 26.13 -0.15 -10.47
C PRO A 12 24.98 0.85 -10.34
N ASN A 13 25.30 2.10 -9.99
CA ASN A 13 24.32 3.18 -10.02
C ASN A 13 23.69 3.32 -11.40
N PHE A 14 22.40 3.61 -11.42
CA PHE A 14 21.66 3.81 -12.66
C PHE A 14 22.16 5.08 -13.36
N PRO A 15 22.59 5.00 -14.64
CA PRO A 15 23.03 6.17 -15.39
C PRO A 15 21.81 6.97 -15.87
N GLY A 16 21.20 7.76 -14.98
CA GLY A 16 20.05 8.62 -15.28
C GLY A 16 18.86 8.44 -14.32
N ASP A 17 17.85 9.28 -14.49
CA ASP A 17 16.62 9.26 -13.69
C ASP A 17 15.59 8.29 -14.30
N TYR A 18 15.74 7.00 -13.98
CA TYR A 18 14.77 5.97 -14.37
C TYR A 18 13.67 5.83 -13.32
N ASN A 19 12.46 5.48 -13.75
CA ASN A 19 11.37 5.16 -12.82
C ASN A 19 11.66 3.89 -12.00
N ASP A 20 10.93 3.73 -10.90
CA ASP A 20 11.16 2.64 -9.95
C ASP A 20 10.86 1.26 -10.53
N LEU A 21 9.94 1.15 -11.49
CA LEU A 21 9.63 -0.12 -12.18
C LEU A 21 10.79 -0.62 -13.03
N ILE A 22 11.45 0.28 -13.77
CA ILE A 22 12.63 -0.04 -14.59
C ILE A 22 13.81 -0.41 -13.68
N LYS A 23 14.03 0.36 -12.61
CA LYS A 23 15.05 0.04 -11.59
C LYS A 23 14.79 -1.35 -10.98
N GLY A 24 13.54 -1.62 -10.63
CA GLY A 24 13.08 -2.92 -10.10
C GLY A 24 13.35 -4.05 -11.08
N ARG A 25 12.97 -3.91 -12.36
CA ARG A 25 13.24 -4.91 -13.40
C ARG A 25 14.73 -5.22 -13.54
N TYR A 26 15.58 -4.20 -13.51
CA TYR A 26 17.02 -4.38 -13.62
C TYR A 26 17.58 -5.15 -12.42
N ILE A 27 17.18 -4.76 -11.19
CA ILE A 27 17.61 -5.43 -9.95
C ILE A 27 17.11 -6.89 -9.92
N VAL A 28 15.85 -7.15 -10.26
CA VAL A 28 15.26 -8.50 -10.29
C VAL A 28 16.02 -9.40 -11.27
N ASN A 29 16.46 -8.87 -12.42
CA ASN A 29 17.29 -9.65 -13.35
C ASN A 29 18.64 -10.09 -12.77
N THR A 30 19.16 -9.45 -11.72
CA THR A 30 20.44 -9.85 -11.09
C THR A 30 20.34 -11.09 -10.18
N TYR A 31 19.12 -11.56 -9.94
CA TYR A 31 18.82 -12.80 -9.22
C TYR A 31 18.60 -13.97 -10.18
N LYS A 32 18.75 -13.77 -11.48
CA LYS A 32 18.72 -14.84 -12.47
C LYS A 32 20.07 -15.55 -12.52
N LYS A 33 20.04 -16.89 -12.50
CA LYS A 33 21.21 -17.75 -12.66
C LYS A 33 21.18 -18.37 -14.06
N GLU A 34 22.36 -18.48 -14.66
CA GLU A 34 22.55 -19.23 -15.91
C GLU A 34 22.12 -20.69 -15.70
N SER A 35 21.35 -21.22 -16.64
CA SER A 35 21.00 -22.63 -16.64
C SER A 35 22.23 -23.49 -16.97
N ALA A 36 22.37 -24.62 -16.29
CA ALA A 36 23.43 -25.59 -16.55
C ALA A 36 23.27 -26.33 -17.90
N GLU A 37 22.11 -26.17 -18.57
CA GLU A 37 21.80 -26.74 -19.88
C GLU A 37 21.58 -25.61 -20.90
N ASN A 38 22.31 -25.66 -22.02
CA ASN A 38 22.51 -24.58 -23.00
C ASN A 38 21.25 -24.09 -23.75
N ASP A 39 20.03 -24.48 -23.37
CA ASP A 39 18.80 -24.17 -24.14
C ASP A 39 17.56 -23.81 -23.28
N CYS A 40 17.70 -23.51 -21.98
CA CYS A 40 16.55 -23.07 -21.17
C CYS A 40 16.75 -21.70 -20.50
N GLU A 41 15.65 -20.95 -20.41
CA GLU A 41 15.55 -19.61 -19.84
C GLU A 41 16.22 -19.52 -18.46
N ASP A 42 16.87 -18.38 -18.17
CA ASP A 42 17.52 -18.16 -16.88
C ASP A 42 16.59 -18.48 -15.70
N ILE A 43 17.10 -19.24 -14.72
CA ILE A 43 16.34 -19.63 -13.54
C ILE A 43 16.38 -18.49 -12.53
N PHE A 44 15.22 -18.03 -12.08
CA PHE A 44 15.13 -17.01 -11.04
C PHE A 44 15.41 -17.62 -9.66
N ASP A 45 16.43 -17.09 -8.98
CA ASP A 45 16.78 -17.47 -7.61
C ASP A 45 15.88 -16.75 -6.59
N GLU A 46 14.65 -17.26 -6.46
CA GLU A 46 13.63 -16.71 -5.57
C GLU A 46 14.07 -16.74 -4.09
N GLU A 47 14.79 -17.78 -3.66
CA GLU A 47 15.22 -17.94 -2.28
C GLU A 47 16.21 -16.83 -1.87
N THR A 48 17.26 -16.59 -2.66
CA THR A 48 18.22 -15.51 -2.38
C THR A 48 17.54 -14.15 -2.41
N PHE A 49 16.64 -13.93 -3.36
CA PHE A 49 15.89 -12.68 -3.48
C PHE A 49 15.03 -12.40 -2.24
N ILE A 50 14.26 -13.40 -1.78
CA ILE A 50 13.42 -13.27 -0.58
C ILE A 50 14.28 -13.07 0.67
N ASN A 51 15.39 -13.78 0.81
CA ASN A 51 16.31 -13.58 1.94
C ASN A 51 16.91 -12.16 1.96
N ASP A 52 17.32 -11.66 0.80
CA ASP A 52 17.84 -10.29 0.67
C ASP A 52 16.79 -9.24 1.02
N MET A 53 15.56 -9.45 0.57
CA MET A 53 14.41 -8.62 0.93
C MET A 53 14.11 -8.66 2.44
N LYS A 54 14.11 -9.85 3.06
CA LYS A 54 13.87 -10.01 4.50
C LYS A 54 14.90 -9.25 5.32
N GLU A 55 16.18 -9.39 4.99
CA GLU A 55 17.23 -8.65 5.69
C GLU A 55 17.03 -7.14 5.57
N ILE A 56 16.70 -6.64 4.38
CA ILE A 56 16.50 -5.19 4.16
C ILE A 56 15.25 -4.65 4.86
N LEU A 57 14.15 -5.40 4.82
CA LEU A 57 12.86 -5.01 5.41
C LEU A 57 12.94 -4.97 6.94
N TYR A 58 13.66 -5.94 7.52
CA TYR A 58 13.69 -6.14 8.96
C TYR A 58 15.01 -5.72 9.62
N GLU A 59 15.90 -5.07 8.88
CA GLU A 59 17.08 -4.41 9.41
C GLU A 59 16.67 -3.19 10.24
N ASN A 60 17.05 -3.18 11.52
CA ASN A 60 16.88 -2.04 12.43
C ASN A 60 15.43 -1.53 12.51
N ILE A 61 14.46 -2.44 12.65
CA ILE A 61 13.04 -2.07 12.85
C ILE A 61 12.96 -1.13 14.06
N LYS A 62 12.54 0.10 13.80
CA LYS A 62 12.21 1.08 14.85
C LYS A 62 10.71 1.05 15.09
N GLU A 63 10.34 1.31 16.33
CA GLU A 63 8.96 1.54 16.69
C GLU A 63 8.40 2.75 15.92
N SER A 64 7.21 2.62 15.34
CA SER A 64 6.59 3.64 14.48
C SER A 64 5.26 4.09 15.08
N ASN A 65 5.20 5.37 15.47
CA ASN A 65 3.96 5.98 15.96
C ASN A 65 2.83 5.93 14.91
N LEU A 66 3.18 5.98 13.62
CA LEU A 66 2.19 5.88 12.54
C LEU A 66 1.56 4.49 12.47
N ILE A 67 2.36 3.43 12.59
CA ILE A 67 1.84 2.05 12.57
C ILE A 67 0.92 1.84 13.78
N LYS A 68 1.31 2.35 14.95
CA LYS A 68 0.47 2.35 16.16
C LYS A 68 -0.85 3.08 15.96
N ALA A 69 -0.83 4.27 15.36
CA ALA A 69 -2.05 5.04 15.09
C ALA A 69 -2.96 4.33 14.09
N ILE A 70 -2.41 3.76 13.02
CA ILE A 70 -3.17 2.96 12.03
C ILE A 70 -3.80 1.74 12.70
N ALA A 71 -3.03 1.00 13.51
CA ALA A 71 -3.51 -0.16 14.25
C ALA A 71 -4.63 0.23 15.25
N ASN A 72 -4.51 1.38 15.91
CA ASN A 72 -5.51 1.92 16.83
C ASN A 72 -6.82 2.26 16.11
N ILE A 73 -6.76 2.99 14.98
CA ILE A 73 -7.95 3.26 14.15
C ILE A 73 -8.57 1.95 13.70
N ALA A 74 -7.77 1.03 13.14
CA ALA A 74 -8.29 -0.20 12.57
C ALA A 74 -9.08 -1.03 13.59
N GLN A 75 -8.67 -1.01 14.86
CA GLN A 75 -9.37 -1.65 15.96
C GLN A 75 -10.57 -0.83 16.46
N LYS A 76 -10.41 0.47 16.73
CA LYS A 76 -11.45 1.31 17.34
C LYS A 76 -12.60 1.64 16.38
N ALA A 77 -12.29 1.93 15.12
CA ALA A 77 -13.27 2.25 14.08
C ALA A 77 -13.98 1.00 13.53
N ASN A 78 -13.63 -0.19 14.02
CA ASN A 78 -14.13 -1.48 13.53
C ASN A 78 -14.01 -1.58 12.01
N CYS A 79 -12.83 -1.27 11.47
CA CYS A 79 -12.58 -1.30 10.04
C CYS A 79 -12.86 -2.70 9.47
N GLU A 80 -13.47 -2.77 8.28
CA GLU A 80 -13.72 -4.07 7.63
C GLU A 80 -12.41 -4.76 7.24
N SER A 81 -11.42 -3.99 6.79
CA SER A 81 -10.13 -4.52 6.34
C SER A 81 -9.04 -3.45 6.29
N VAL A 82 -7.79 -3.90 6.23
CA VAL A 82 -6.64 -3.08 5.86
C VAL A 82 -6.09 -3.62 4.55
N ILE A 83 -5.85 -2.75 3.56
CA ILE A 83 -5.13 -3.09 2.34
C ILE A 83 -3.78 -2.41 2.36
N THR A 84 -2.71 -3.20 2.25
CA THR A 84 -1.34 -2.71 2.27
C THR A 84 -0.60 -3.04 0.98
N TYR A 85 0.22 -2.09 0.57
CA TYR A 85 1.17 -2.19 -0.54
C TYR A 85 2.58 -2.51 -0.05
N ASN A 86 2.77 -2.54 1.28
CA ASN A 86 4.03 -2.90 1.90
C ASN A 86 4.17 -4.43 1.91
N TYR A 87 5.43 -4.87 1.81
CA TYR A 87 5.76 -6.29 1.80
C TYR A 87 5.94 -6.85 3.21
N ASP A 88 6.18 -6.01 4.22
CA ASP A 88 6.41 -6.43 5.60
C ASP A 88 5.11 -6.75 6.37
N ASP A 89 5.28 -7.28 7.58
CA ASP A 89 4.26 -7.68 8.55
C ASP A 89 4.20 -6.73 9.77
N LEU A 90 4.62 -5.47 9.62
CA LEU A 90 4.77 -4.55 10.76
C LEU A 90 3.44 -4.13 11.37
N ILE A 91 2.39 -3.99 10.55
CA ILE A 91 1.04 -3.68 11.04
C ILE A 91 0.49 -4.87 11.84
N GLU A 92 0.72 -6.09 11.37
CA GLU A 92 0.26 -7.31 12.04
C GLU A 92 0.99 -7.55 13.36
N LYS A 93 2.27 -7.20 13.44
CA LYS A 93 3.02 -7.22 14.71
C LYS A 93 2.43 -6.27 15.76
N GLU A 94 1.90 -5.13 15.33
CA GLU A 94 1.24 -4.18 16.23
C GLU A 94 -0.18 -4.64 16.61
N LEU A 95 -0.93 -5.20 15.66
CA LEU A 95 -2.29 -5.71 15.89
C LEU A 95 -2.32 -7.03 16.68
N GLY A 96 -1.26 -7.84 16.59
CA GLY A 96 -1.17 -9.15 17.23
C GLY A 96 -2.21 -10.15 16.71
N GLU A 97 -2.76 -10.97 17.61
CA GLU A 97 -3.75 -12.01 17.29
C GLU A 97 -5.10 -11.47 16.79
N LYS A 98 -5.29 -10.15 16.78
CA LYS A 98 -6.51 -9.49 16.31
C LYS A 98 -6.59 -9.36 14.78
N CYS A 99 -5.59 -9.84 14.05
CA CYS A 99 -5.53 -9.70 12.60
C CYS A 99 -5.06 -10.99 11.92
N GLN A 100 -5.27 -11.04 10.61
CA GLN A 100 -4.81 -12.13 9.75
C GLN A 100 -4.26 -11.56 8.44
N SER A 101 -3.02 -11.91 8.09
CA SER A 101 -2.45 -11.56 6.78
C SER A 101 -3.12 -12.37 5.66
N ILE A 102 -3.63 -11.68 4.65
CA ILE A 102 -4.35 -12.23 3.51
C ILE A 102 -3.54 -12.02 2.23
N THR A 103 -3.31 -13.10 1.50
CA THR A 103 -2.63 -13.13 0.20
C THR A 103 -3.48 -13.91 -0.80
N GLN A 104 -3.10 -13.92 -2.07
CA GLN A 104 -3.76 -14.72 -3.10
C GLN A 104 -3.84 -16.23 -2.76
N LYS A 105 -2.94 -16.74 -1.90
CA LYS A 105 -2.94 -18.15 -1.47
C LYS A 105 -3.90 -18.42 -0.31
N THR A 106 -4.37 -17.38 0.38
CA THR A 106 -5.24 -17.52 1.54
C THR A 106 -6.62 -18.02 1.10
N ARG A 107 -7.07 -19.13 1.72
CA ARG A 107 -8.34 -19.79 1.36
C ARG A 107 -9.48 -19.48 2.32
N CYS A 108 -9.16 -19.23 3.59
CA CYS A 108 -10.13 -18.99 4.65
C CYS A 108 -9.73 -17.73 5.42
N ILE A 109 -10.70 -16.86 5.66
CA ILE A 109 -10.56 -15.67 6.49
C ILE A 109 -11.35 -15.92 7.77
N ASP A 110 -10.71 -15.78 8.92
CA ASP A 110 -11.41 -15.82 10.20
C ASP A 110 -12.30 -14.57 10.32
N LYS A 111 -13.57 -14.77 10.65
CA LYS A 111 -14.56 -13.69 10.73
C LYS A 111 -14.38 -12.82 11.98
N ASN A 112 -13.59 -13.25 12.95
CA ASN A 112 -13.41 -12.56 14.22
C ASN A 112 -12.13 -11.71 14.28
N VAL A 113 -11.34 -11.70 13.21
CA VAL A 113 -10.07 -10.97 13.13
C VAL A 113 -10.10 -10.02 11.94
N LEU A 114 -9.32 -8.95 12.04
CA LEU A 114 -9.18 -7.96 10.98
C LEU A 114 -8.32 -8.52 9.83
N PRO A 115 -8.85 -8.66 8.60
CA PRO A 115 -8.05 -9.07 7.46
C PRO A 115 -7.11 -7.95 6.98
N VAL A 116 -5.83 -8.29 6.80
CA VAL A 116 -4.80 -7.41 6.25
C VAL A 116 -4.37 -7.93 4.87
N TYR A 117 -4.83 -7.30 3.80
CA TYR A 117 -4.61 -7.73 2.42
C TYR A 117 -3.29 -7.19 1.85
N HIS A 118 -2.40 -8.08 1.42
CA HIS A 118 -1.13 -7.72 0.78
C HIS A 118 -1.23 -7.84 -0.74
N VAL A 119 -1.71 -6.79 -1.38
CA VAL A 119 -2.05 -6.80 -2.83
C VAL A 119 -0.82 -6.84 -3.73
N HIS A 120 0.35 -6.46 -3.21
CA HIS A 120 1.64 -6.52 -3.92
C HIS A 120 2.54 -7.67 -3.44
N GLY A 121 2.01 -8.58 -2.62
CA GLY A 121 2.77 -9.68 -2.03
C GLY A 121 3.29 -9.37 -0.64
N PHE A 122 3.79 -10.41 0.02
CA PHE A 122 4.01 -10.44 1.46
C PHE A 122 5.27 -11.22 1.81
N ILE A 123 6.11 -10.68 2.68
CA ILE A 123 7.33 -11.28 3.17
C ILE A 123 7.28 -11.19 4.69
N SER A 124 6.79 -12.24 5.36
CA SER A 124 6.84 -12.34 6.81
C SER A 124 8.28 -12.48 7.32
N LYS A 125 8.54 -11.90 8.51
CA LYS A 125 9.82 -12.05 9.20
C LYS A 125 10.08 -13.50 9.60
N ASP A 126 9.11 -14.13 10.27
CA ASP A 126 9.27 -15.41 10.95
C ASP A 126 8.38 -16.52 10.35
N GLY A 127 7.59 -16.21 9.31
CA GLY A 127 6.64 -17.13 8.68
C GLY A 127 6.73 -17.23 7.14
N ASP A 128 5.68 -17.81 6.57
CA ASP A 128 5.54 -18.01 5.14
C ASP A 128 5.42 -16.68 4.39
N SER A 129 6.07 -16.61 3.24
CA SER A 129 6.03 -15.46 2.34
C SER A 129 5.25 -15.81 1.07
N SER A 130 4.70 -14.80 0.42
CA SER A 130 4.03 -14.91 -0.87
C SER A 130 4.84 -14.21 -1.97
N PRO A 131 4.62 -14.56 -3.25
CA PRO A 131 5.30 -13.91 -4.36
C PRO A 131 5.07 -12.40 -4.33
N ILE A 132 6.12 -11.62 -4.59
CA ILE A 132 6.06 -10.15 -4.55
C ILE A 132 6.05 -9.51 -5.93
N VAL A 133 5.50 -8.29 -5.99
CA VAL A 133 5.37 -7.49 -7.20
C VAL A 133 6.39 -6.35 -7.19
N LEU A 134 7.62 -6.59 -7.65
CA LEU A 134 8.69 -5.58 -7.59
C LEU A 134 9.16 -5.06 -8.97
N GLY A 135 9.02 -5.85 -10.03
CA GLY A 135 9.53 -5.49 -11.36
C GLY A 135 8.44 -5.02 -12.32
N GLU A 136 8.87 -4.30 -13.36
CA GLU A 136 8.01 -3.87 -14.48
C GLU A 136 7.29 -5.06 -15.14
N LYS A 137 7.90 -6.25 -15.22
CA LYS A 137 7.28 -7.43 -15.83
C LYS A 137 6.10 -7.92 -15.00
N GLU A 138 6.26 -7.99 -13.68
CA GLU A 138 5.24 -8.39 -12.73
C GLU A 138 4.11 -7.35 -12.72
N TYR A 139 4.45 -6.06 -12.74
CA TYR A 139 3.48 -4.98 -12.83
C TYR A 139 2.68 -5.01 -14.15
N HIS A 140 3.34 -5.24 -15.29
CA HIS A 140 2.64 -5.39 -16.57
C HIS A 140 1.70 -6.59 -16.60
N LYS A 141 2.05 -7.72 -15.97
CA LYS A 141 1.14 -8.86 -15.85
C LYS A 141 -0.13 -8.47 -15.07
N ILE A 142 0.03 -7.80 -13.93
CA ILE A 142 -1.11 -7.30 -13.13
C ILE A 142 -1.97 -6.33 -13.93
N TYR A 143 -1.34 -5.47 -14.72
CA TYR A 143 -2.05 -4.50 -15.55
C TYR A 143 -2.83 -5.17 -16.70
N GLN A 144 -2.26 -6.22 -17.29
CA GLN A 144 -2.86 -6.96 -18.40
C GLN A 144 -3.91 -7.98 -17.94
N GLU A 145 -3.89 -8.38 -16.66
CA GLU A 145 -4.79 -9.37 -16.08
C GLU A 145 -5.96 -8.69 -15.35
N PRO A 146 -7.16 -8.63 -15.96
CA PRO A 146 -8.32 -7.99 -15.32
C PRO A 146 -8.76 -8.72 -14.05
N TYR A 147 -8.43 -10.00 -13.94
CA TYR A 147 -8.77 -10.88 -12.81
C TYR A 147 -7.64 -11.01 -11.78
N ASN A 148 -6.69 -10.08 -11.77
CA ASN A 148 -5.68 -10.08 -10.73
C ASN A 148 -6.36 -9.95 -9.35
N TRP A 149 -6.06 -10.89 -8.46
CA TRP A 149 -6.69 -10.97 -7.14
C TRP A 149 -6.57 -9.66 -6.35
N GLY A 150 -5.38 -9.04 -6.36
CA GLY A 150 -5.17 -7.77 -5.66
C GLY A 150 -6.03 -6.63 -6.20
N ASN A 151 -6.25 -6.56 -7.51
CA ASN A 151 -7.15 -5.57 -8.12
C ASN A 151 -8.61 -5.80 -7.71
N ILE A 152 -9.04 -7.07 -7.62
CA ILE A 152 -10.40 -7.43 -7.22
C ILE A 152 -10.66 -7.02 -5.76
N GLU A 153 -9.74 -7.33 -4.85
CA GLU A 153 -9.89 -6.96 -3.43
C GLU A 153 -9.91 -5.44 -3.24
N GLN A 154 -9.07 -4.71 -3.98
CA GLN A 154 -9.10 -3.24 -3.99
C GLN A 154 -10.44 -2.69 -4.49
N LEU A 155 -10.98 -3.20 -5.60
CA LEU A 155 -12.29 -2.79 -6.10
C LEU A 155 -13.42 -3.13 -5.12
N HIS A 156 -13.33 -4.26 -4.42
CA HIS A 156 -14.30 -4.60 -3.38
C HIS A 156 -14.30 -3.60 -2.24
N ALA A 157 -13.11 -3.18 -1.76
CA ALA A 157 -13.02 -2.15 -0.74
C ALA A 157 -13.54 -0.79 -1.25
N LEU A 158 -13.10 -0.35 -2.43
CA LEU A 158 -13.49 0.93 -3.01
C LEU A 158 -15.01 1.03 -3.24
N ASN A 159 -15.65 -0.02 -3.73
CA ASN A 159 -17.08 0.03 -4.06
C ASN A 159 -18.03 -0.13 -2.87
N ARG A 160 -17.54 -0.61 -1.72
CA ARG A 160 -18.39 -0.96 -0.57
C ARG A 160 -18.11 -0.15 0.68
N ASN A 161 -16.95 0.50 0.74
CA ASN A 161 -16.46 1.15 1.94
C ASN A 161 -15.97 2.58 1.68
N VAL A 162 -15.90 3.35 2.76
CA VAL A 162 -15.10 4.57 2.81
C VAL A 162 -13.65 4.16 3.05
N CYS A 163 -12.74 4.66 2.23
CA CYS A 163 -11.32 4.27 2.28
C CYS A 163 -10.47 5.45 2.73
N PHE A 164 -9.56 5.19 3.67
CA PHE A 164 -8.53 6.14 4.11
C PHE A 164 -7.19 5.72 3.52
N PHE A 165 -6.65 6.51 2.59
CA PHE A 165 -5.36 6.29 1.97
C PHE A 165 -4.26 6.99 2.78
N ILE A 166 -3.37 6.20 3.38
CA ILE A 166 -2.30 6.69 4.27
C ILE A 166 -0.95 6.24 3.72
N GLY A 167 0.00 7.16 3.59
CA GLY A 167 1.36 6.85 3.12
C GLY A 167 1.47 6.60 1.61
N LEU A 168 0.42 6.87 0.83
CA LEU A 168 0.40 6.72 -0.62
C LEU A 168 0.59 8.08 -1.31
N SER A 169 1.43 8.12 -2.34
CA SER A 169 1.66 9.33 -3.14
C SER A 169 0.56 9.61 -4.16
N MET A 170 -0.36 8.65 -4.37
CA MET A 170 -1.43 8.67 -5.38
C MET A 170 -0.94 8.87 -6.83
N ASN A 171 0.32 8.52 -7.10
CA ASN A 171 0.93 8.56 -8.42
C ASN A 171 0.95 7.20 -9.12
N ASP A 172 0.56 6.11 -8.44
CA ASP A 172 0.49 4.78 -9.02
C ASP A 172 -0.64 4.71 -10.07
N PRO A 173 -0.34 4.44 -11.36
CA PRO A 173 -1.37 4.40 -12.41
C PRO A 173 -2.41 3.31 -12.21
N ASN A 174 -2.05 2.16 -11.64
CA ASN A 174 -3.00 1.08 -11.38
C ASN A 174 -3.98 1.49 -10.27
N LEU A 175 -3.50 2.05 -9.16
CA LEU A 175 -4.37 2.55 -8.09
C LEU A 175 -5.35 3.62 -8.62
N ARG A 176 -4.83 4.61 -9.36
CA ARG A 176 -5.68 5.67 -9.96
C ARG A 176 -6.76 5.08 -10.87
N ARG A 177 -6.41 4.14 -11.74
CA ARG A 177 -7.35 3.42 -12.61
C ARG A 177 -8.45 2.71 -11.82
N LEU A 178 -8.11 2.08 -10.69
CA LEU A 178 -9.09 1.38 -9.86
C LEU A 178 -10.05 2.35 -9.16
N ILE A 179 -9.52 3.46 -8.64
CA ILE A 179 -10.32 4.52 -8.00
C ILE A 179 -11.26 5.17 -9.04
N ASP A 180 -10.72 5.56 -10.20
CA ASP A 180 -11.51 6.13 -11.31
C ASP A 180 -12.67 5.21 -11.70
N GLY A 181 -12.37 3.92 -11.90
CA GLY A 181 -13.39 2.92 -12.24
C GLY A 181 -14.46 2.76 -11.15
N SER A 182 -14.08 2.75 -9.88
CA SER A 182 -15.06 2.69 -8.78
C SER A 182 -15.93 3.94 -8.65
N ASN A 183 -15.37 5.12 -8.94
CA ASN A 183 -16.09 6.39 -8.82
C ASN A 183 -17.13 6.59 -9.93
N GLU A 184 -16.82 6.15 -11.16
CA GLU A 184 -17.77 6.15 -12.28
C GLU A 184 -19.02 5.31 -11.95
N ASP A 185 -18.83 4.13 -11.39
CA ASP A 185 -19.92 3.22 -11.00
C ASP A 185 -20.74 3.75 -9.80
N GLY A 186 -20.10 4.51 -8.90
CA GLY A 186 -20.70 5.10 -7.70
C GLY A 186 -21.47 6.40 -7.92
N GLY A 187 -21.55 6.89 -9.16
CA GLY A 187 -22.23 8.15 -9.50
C GLY A 187 -21.46 9.41 -9.14
N GLY A 188 -20.13 9.33 -9.01
CA GLY A 188 -19.24 10.49 -8.90
C GLY A 188 -19.26 11.21 -7.56
N LYS A 189 -19.61 10.54 -6.46
CA LYS A 189 -19.63 11.16 -5.13
C LYS A 189 -18.28 11.01 -4.42
N THR A 190 -17.80 12.11 -3.85
CA THR A 190 -16.62 12.12 -2.98
C THR A 190 -16.91 11.39 -1.67
N VAL A 191 -16.30 10.22 -1.49
CA VAL A 191 -16.53 9.36 -0.32
C VAL A 191 -15.26 8.80 0.31
N HIS A 192 -14.11 8.88 -0.37
CA HIS A 192 -12.83 8.41 0.18
C HIS A 192 -11.98 9.59 0.67
N TYR A 193 -10.93 9.30 1.45
CA TYR A 193 -10.02 10.30 2.01
C TYR A 193 -8.57 9.90 1.79
N VAL A 194 -7.71 10.85 1.41
CA VAL A 194 -6.26 10.64 1.28
C VAL A 194 -5.50 11.64 2.12
N PHE A 195 -4.51 11.15 2.88
CA PHE A 195 -3.61 11.99 3.64
C PHE A 195 -2.38 12.35 2.83
N LEU A 196 -2.24 13.62 2.45
CA LEU A 196 -1.16 14.13 1.61
C LEU A 196 -0.33 15.19 2.34
N ARG A 197 0.97 15.22 2.04
CA ARG A 197 1.89 16.20 2.61
C ARG A 197 1.86 17.52 1.84
N GLU A 198 1.79 18.64 2.56
CA GLU A 198 1.64 20.00 2.00
C GLU A 198 2.86 20.51 1.20
N LYS A 199 3.96 19.75 1.13
CA LYS A 199 5.15 20.13 0.32
C LYS A 199 4.91 20.09 -1.20
N ASN A 200 3.72 19.71 -1.65
CA ASN A 200 3.35 19.70 -3.06
C ASN A 200 3.10 21.13 -3.56
N LYS A 201 3.92 21.59 -4.54
CA LYS A 201 3.80 22.93 -5.14
C LYS A 201 2.47 23.20 -5.85
N ASN A 202 1.65 22.16 -6.06
CA ASN A 202 0.39 22.21 -6.81
C ASN A 202 -0.78 21.64 -5.99
N LYS A 203 -0.99 22.15 -4.77
CA LYS A 203 -2.06 21.70 -3.85
C LYS A 203 -3.44 21.70 -4.51
N GLU A 204 -3.85 22.83 -5.08
CA GLU A 204 -5.16 23.01 -5.73
C GLU A 204 -5.37 22.04 -6.91
N MET A 205 -4.34 21.84 -7.74
CA MET A 205 -4.42 20.87 -8.85
C MET A 205 -4.56 19.45 -8.32
N THR A 206 -3.85 19.11 -7.25
CA THR A 206 -3.92 17.79 -6.62
C THR A 206 -5.31 17.54 -6.05
N GLU A 207 -5.88 18.52 -5.35
CA GLU A 207 -7.25 18.46 -4.82
C GLU A 207 -8.26 18.23 -5.94
N LYS A 208 -8.24 19.05 -7.00
CA LYS A 208 -9.15 18.89 -8.15
C LYS A 208 -9.03 17.52 -8.82
N ILE A 209 -7.80 17.02 -8.95
CA ILE A 209 -7.56 15.67 -9.47
C ILE A 209 -8.19 14.64 -8.53
N MET A 210 -7.90 14.67 -7.23
CA MET A 210 -8.44 13.67 -6.28
C MET A 210 -9.96 13.74 -6.17
N GLU A 211 -10.53 14.93 -6.15
CA GLU A 211 -11.98 15.18 -6.12
C GLU A 211 -12.65 14.60 -7.36
N SER A 212 -12.04 14.75 -8.55
CA SER A 212 -12.57 14.13 -9.78
C SER A 212 -12.60 12.60 -9.73
N MET A 213 -11.80 11.98 -8.86
CA MET A 213 -11.76 10.54 -8.60
C MET A 213 -12.60 10.15 -7.36
N GLY A 214 -13.36 11.06 -6.77
CA GLY A 214 -14.18 10.78 -5.59
C GLY A 214 -13.40 10.72 -4.26
N VAL A 215 -12.21 11.34 -4.21
CA VAL A 215 -11.30 11.30 -3.04
C VAL A 215 -11.08 12.71 -2.48
N ASN A 216 -11.33 12.88 -1.18
CA ASN A 216 -11.06 14.12 -0.44
C ASN A 216 -9.62 14.15 0.09
N CYS A 217 -8.94 15.29 -0.07
CA CYS A 217 -7.58 15.48 0.44
C CYS A 217 -7.58 15.98 1.89
N VAL A 218 -6.87 15.28 2.76
CA VAL A 218 -6.52 15.73 4.12
C VAL A 218 -5.03 16.07 4.14
N TRP A 219 -4.69 17.32 4.45
CA TRP A 219 -3.31 17.80 4.35
C TRP A 219 -2.60 17.83 5.71
N TYR A 220 -1.36 17.37 5.73
CA TYR A 220 -0.45 17.47 6.88
C TYR A 220 0.89 18.10 6.48
N LYS A 221 1.61 18.68 7.44
CA LYS A 221 2.86 19.40 7.16
C LYS A 221 4.07 18.47 7.24
N GLU A 222 4.18 17.74 8.33
CA GLU A 222 5.28 16.83 8.65
C GLU A 222 4.75 15.42 8.93
N HIS A 223 5.54 14.38 8.62
CA HIS A 223 5.06 13.00 8.77
C HIS A 223 4.80 12.62 10.23
N GLU A 224 5.45 13.34 11.14
CA GLU A 224 5.28 13.26 12.58
C GLU A 224 3.91 13.73 13.06
N ASP A 225 3.19 14.54 12.26
CA ASP A 225 1.84 15.03 12.58
C ASP A 225 0.76 13.97 12.32
N LEU A 226 1.00 13.07 11.35
CA LEU A 226 0.02 12.07 10.91
C LEU A 226 -0.52 11.18 12.05
N PRO A 227 0.32 10.62 12.94
CA PRO A 227 -0.18 9.78 14.02
C PRO A 227 -1.18 10.51 14.94
N GLU A 228 -0.94 11.78 15.24
CA GLU A 228 -1.81 12.59 16.09
C GLU A 228 -3.15 12.84 15.38
N MET A 229 -3.10 13.33 14.14
CA MET A 229 -4.30 13.54 13.31
C MET A 229 -5.17 12.29 13.19
N LEU A 230 -4.55 11.12 13.02
CA LEU A 230 -5.24 9.84 12.95
C LEU A 230 -5.90 9.46 14.29
N ASN A 231 -5.24 9.70 15.41
CA ASN A 231 -5.84 9.42 16.71
C ASN A 231 -6.98 10.39 17.04
N ASP A 232 -6.89 11.66 16.63
CA ASP A 232 -7.93 12.66 16.85
C ASP A 232 -9.24 12.33 16.14
N LEU A 233 -9.18 11.70 14.95
CA LEU A 233 -10.37 11.18 14.26
C LEU A 233 -11.16 10.19 15.12
N MET A 234 -10.51 9.49 16.06
CA MET A 234 -11.15 8.52 16.94
C MET A 234 -11.54 9.08 18.31
N ASN A 235 -11.14 10.31 18.62
CA ASN A 235 -11.41 10.96 19.90
C ASN A 235 -12.52 12.01 19.81
N TYR A 236 -13.14 12.16 18.64
CA TYR A 236 -14.41 12.90 18.50
C TYR A 236 -15.51 12.05 19.15
N ASP A 237 -15.74 12.30 20.44
CA ASP A 237 -16.87 11.71 21.17
C ASP A 237 -18.20 12.22 20.59
N ASP A 238 -19.19 11.33 20.48
CA ASP A 238 -20.55 11.54 19.97
C ASP A 238 -21.36 12.68 20.67
N ASP A 239 -20.79 13.36 21.67
CA ASP A 239 -21.47 14.37 22.48
C ASP A 239 -21.55 15.77 21.83
N GLU A 240 -20.88 16.01 20.69
CA GLU A 240 -20.97 17.28 19.92
C GLU A 240 -21.69 17.17 18.58
N ILE A 241 -22.39 16.07 18.29
CA ILE A 241 -23.29 15.99 17.11
C ILE A 241 -24.67 16.55 17.46
N CYS A 242 -24.71 17.79 17.93
CA CYS A 242 -25.88 18.66 17.81
C CYS A 242 -25.38 19.95 17.16
N ASP A 243 -25.80 20.19 15.91
CA ASP A 243 -25.64 21.44 15.16
C ASP A 243 -24.27 21.72 14.51
N PHE A 244 -23.71 20.76 13.75
CA PHE A 244 -22.71 21.09 12.73
C PHE A 244 -23.31 21.00 11.33
N ASP A 245 -23.75 22.15 10.79
CA ASP A 245 -24.05 22.32 9.38
C ASP A 245 -22.74 22.19 8.58
N MET A 246 -22.63 21.16 7.74
CA MET A 246 -21.48 20.91 6.86
C MET A 246 -21.21 22.04 5.84
N ASP A 247 -22.07 23.05 5.75
CA ASP A 247 -21.93 24.19 4.85
C ASP A 247 -20.83 25.19 5.29
N GLU A 248 -20.36 25.15 6.54
CA GLU A 248 -19.32 26.08 7.00
C GLU A 248 -17.87 25.66 6.65
N LEU A 249 -17.65 24.46 6.10
CA LEU A 249 -16.31 23.99 5.74
C LEU A 249 -15.88 24.32 4.30
N ILE A 250 -16.72 25.00 3.53
CA ILE A 250 -16.41 25.48 2.18
C ILE A 250 -16.39 27.01 2.19
N LEU A 251 -15.28 27.59 2.67
CA LEU A 251 -14.83 28.94 2.31
C LEU A 251 -13.30 29.04 2.34
#